data_AF-A0A3B8SQR7-F1
#
_entry.id   AF-A0A3B8SQR7-F1
#
_cell.length_a   1.000
_cell.length_b   1.000
_cell.length_c   1.000
_cell.angle_alpha   90.00
_cell.angle_beta   90.00
_cell.angle_gamma   90.00
#
_symmetry.space_group_name_H-M   'P 1'
#
loop_
_entity.id
_entity.type
_entity.pdbx_description
1 polymer ?
#
loop_
_entity_poly.entity_id
_entity_poly.type
_entity_poly.pdbx_seq_one_letter_code
_entity_poly.pdbx_strand_id
1 'polypeptide(L)'
;MDLKKLFNEYRFIIFATIGFLVLILLVFSGYKYFLEYKEPETVNKPTPTPKAKLDNELIKEEVSTEINSYLPDVKDYFNISDELNDFPTVSYYDEEEKETEVDLTKVGTYNVKIKYHENEYKSILNVVDTTPPDVTFKELSIKEGERYIARNFVQYYKDNSKEKGYSVSYKDSTNANITRPGTYNIDLSVCDNYKNCTEGSTKLTIFYNNSNKKYVKSEKENLILKEETIKYGIKRITSTDVTYSYYDDGSKDEISRDNEVVSYDYSGFNHDYINEMKKEALSIYNDQGFTRTDILSTINNYRRDVNVAPLSLNREMSVLAIVRAMELAYSNSVSHERPYEEEKYKQWKSIFLEKICDVNIDYRVSIAESIGAKQESDKAMADYWRSSTEASDIMLNPKYTKTGIGKYTLDGIDYWVQLYVEK
;
A
#
# COMPACT_ATOMS: atom_id res chain seq x y z
N MET A 1 104.68 -0.92 -11.12
CA MET A 1 103.82 -0.78 -12.31
C MET A 1 102.54 -0.13 -11.85
N ASP A 2 102.28 1.10 -12.29
CA ASP A 2 101.26 1.97 -11.70
C ASP A 2 99.86 1.60 -12.22
N LEU A 3 99.08 0.88 -11.38
CA LEU A 3 97.74 0.40 -11.72
C LEU A 3 96.79 1.52 -12.17
N LYS A 4 96.99 2.76 -11.69
CA LYS A 4 96.16 3.91 -12.11
C LYS A 4 96.40 4.32 -13.56
N LYS A 5 97.63 4.16 -14.06
CA LYS A 5 97.97 4.50 -15.44
C LYS A 5 97.47 3.42 -16.41
N LEU A 6 97.60 2.15 -16.02
CA LEU A 6 97.02 1.02 -16.76
C LEU A 6 95.49 1.11 -16.83
N PHE A 7 94.84 1.46 -15.71
CA PHE A 7 93.38 1.59 -15.69
C PHE A 7 92.88 2.73 -16.59
N ASN A 8 93.61 3.83 -16.73
CA ASN A 8 93.21 4.93 -17.61
C ASN A 8 93.43 4.67 -19.11
N GLU A 9 94.46 3.90 -19.49
CA GLU A 9 94.68 3.51 -20.89
C GLU A 9 93.65 2.47 -21.38
N TYR A 10 93.26 1.52 -20.52
CA TYR A 10 92.35 0.44 -20.90
C TYR A 10 90.90 0.67 -20.50
N ARG A 11 90.57 1.81 -19.86
CA ARG A 11 89.21 2.15 -19.40
C ARG A 11 88.18 2.04 -20.52
N PHE A 12 88.52 2.53 -21.71
CA PHE A 12 87.61 2.47 -22.85
C PHE A 12 87.37 1.03 -23.32
N ILE A 13 88.41 0.20 -23.32
CA ILE A 13 88.33 -1.22 -23.71
C ILE A 13 87.55 -2.03 -22.66
N ILE A 14 87.73 -1.73 -21.37
CA ILE A 14 87.01 -2.38 -20.26
C ILE A 14 85.52 -2.00 -20.30
N PHE A 15 85.18 -0.72 -20.52
CA PHE A 15 83.78 -0.31 -20.64
C PHE A 15 83.12 -0.86 -21.92
N ALA A 16 83.84 -0.92 -23.04
CA ALA A 16 83.33 -1.52 -24.27
C ALA A 16 83.09 -3.03 -24.13
N THR A 17 83.98 -3.76 -23.44
CA THR A 17 83.82 -5.21 -23.20
C THR A 17 82.69 -5.51 -22.23
N ILE A 18 82.53 -4.72 -21.16
CA ILE A 18 81.38 -4.86 -20.23
C ILE A 18 80.06 -4.52 -20.93
N GLY A 19 80.02 -3.45 -21.73
CA GLY A 19 78.82 -3.08 -22.50
C GLY A 19 78.43 -4.15 -23.52
N PHE A 20 79.41 -4.76 -24.20
CA PHE A 20 79.17 -5.85 -25.14
C PHE A 20 78.65 -7.12 -24.44
N LEU A 21 79.17 -7.45 -23.25
CA LEU A 21 78.67 -8.57 -22.45
C LEU A 21 77.23 -8.37 -21.95
N VAL A 22 76.86 -7.15 -21.55
CA VAL A 22 75.48 -6.82 -21.15
C VAL A 22 74.53 -6.90 -22.34
N LEU A 23 74.95 -6.46 -23.53
CA LEU A 23 74.15 -6.57 -24.75
C LEU A 23 73.91 -8.03 -25.12
N ILE A 24 74.94 -8.88 -25.02
CA ILE A 24 74.83 -10.33 -25.23
C ILE A 24 73.83 -10.95 -24.25
N LEU A 25 73.88 -10.59 -22.96
CA LEU A 25 72.95 -11.11 -21.95
C LEU A 25 71.49 -10.68 -22.21
N LEU A 26 71.25 -9.45 -22.70
CA LEU A 26 69.91 -8.99 -23.10
C LEU A 26 69.40 -9.68 -24.37
N VAL A 27 70.29 -9.98 -25.31
CA VAL A 27 69.95 -10.79 -26.50
C VAL A 27 69.63 -12.22 -26.10
N PHE A 28 70.37 -12.82 -25.17
CA PHE A 28 70.07 -14.17 -24.67
C PHE A 28 68.79 -14.23 -23.82
N SER A 29 68.48 -13.21 -23.02
CA SER A 29 67.21 -13.16 -22.27
C SER A 29 66.01 -12.95 -23.19
N GLY A 30 66.13 -12.07 -24.19
CA GLY A 30 65.12 -11.90 -25.24
C GLY A 30 64.94 -13.13 -26.12
N TYR A 31 66.04 -13.81 -26.47
CA TYR A 31 66.02 -15.06 -27.24
C TYR A 31 65.39 -16.21 -26.45
N LYS A 32 65.61 -16.29 -25.13
CA LYS A 32 64.94 -17.26 -24.26
C LYS A 32 63.43 -17.00 -24.18
N TYR A 33 63.04 -15.73 -24.02
CA TYR A 33 61.62 -15.32 -24.04
C TYR A 33 60.95 -15.61 -25.40
N PHE A 34 61.70 -15.48 -26.50
CA PHE A 34 61.24 -15.80 -27.85
C PHE A 34 61.13 -17.30 -28.13
N LEU A 35 62.03 -18.13 -27.59
CA LEU A 35 61.97 -19.59 -27.74
C LEU A 35 60.88 -20.24 -26.89
N GLU A 36 60.53 -19.64 -25.75
CA GLU A 36 59.47 -20.15 -24.85
C GLU A 36 58.05 -19.80 -25.37
N TYR A 37 57.94 -18.91 -26.36
CA TYR A 37 56.68 -18.47 -26.99
C TYR A 37 56.49 -18.91 -28.44
N LYS A 38 57.41 -19.69 -28.99
CA LYS A 38 57.34 -20.14 -30.39
C LYS A 38 57.23 -21.65 -30.47
N GLU A 39 56.02 -22.17 -30.31
CA GLU A 39 55.71 -23.52 -30.78
C GLU A 39 55.92 -23.60 -32.31
N PRO A 40 56.48 -24.71 -32.84
CA PRO A 40 56.85 -24.81 -34.25
C PRO A 40 55.73 -25.39 -35.12
N GLU A 41 55.39 -24.68 -36.20
CA GLU A 41 54.76 -25.30 -37.37
C GLU A 41 55.78 -26.19 -38.11
N THR A 42 55.41 -27.45 -38.35
CA THR A 42 56.07 -28.33 -39.34
C THR A 42 55.04 -28.81 -40.35
N VAL A 43 55.34 -28.69 -41.64
CA VAL A 43 54.53 -29.19 -42.75
C VAL A 43 55.38 -30.16 -43.60
N ASN A 44 54.95 -31.42 -43.70
CA ASN A 44 54.79 -32.15 -44.97
C ASN A 44 53.94 -33.43 -44.79
N LYS A 45 52.82 -33.47 -45.53
CA LYS A 45 51.72 -34.46 -45.69
C LYS A 45 52.15 -35.83 -46.29
N PRO A 46 51.26 -36.85 -46.46
CA PRO A 46 49.91 -37.07 -45.89
C PRO A 46 49.63 -38.54 -45.43
N THR A 47 48.80 -38.70 -44.39
CA THR A 47 47.92 -39.88 -44.28
C THR A 47 46.59 -39.40 -43.69
N PRO A 48 45.43 -39.75 -44.27
CA PRO A 48 44.20 -39.01 -44.07
C PRO A 48 43.56 -39.39 -42.73
N THR A 49 43.73 -38.54 -41.73
CA THR A 49 42.74 -38.42 -40.66
C THR A 49 41.77 -37.32 -41.07
N PRO A 50 40.45 -37.55 -40.94
CA PRO A 50 39.46 -36.82 -41.73
C PRO A 50 39.43 -35.34 -41.34
N LYS A 51 39.57 -34.46 -42.34
CA LYS A 51 39.21 -33.04 -42.25
C LYS A 51 37.78 -32.84 -41.70
N ALA A 52 36.93 -33.87 -41.81
CA ALA A 52 35.56 -33.89 -41.34
C ALA A 52 35.35 -33.97 -39.81
N LYS A 53 36.40 -34.03 -38.96
CA LYS A 53 36.22 -34.19 -37.50
C LYS A 53 36.50 -32.94 -36.65
N LEU A 54 37.11 -31.89 -37.20
CA LEU A 54 37.41 -30.64 -36.48
C LEU A 54 36.39 -29.52 -36.79
N ASP A 55 35.70 -29.60 -37.94
CA ASP A 55 34.75 -28.56 -38.37
C ASP A 55 33.42 -28.58 -37.58
N ASN A 56 33.09 -29.68 -36.90
CA ASN A 56 31.88 -29.81 -36.07
C ASN A 56 32.01 -29.24 -34.65
N GLU A 57 33.22 -28.89 -34.18
CA GLU A 57 33.40 -28.31 -32.83
C GLU A 57 33.36 -26.78 -32.81
N LEU A 58 33.43 -26.11 -33.97
CA LEU A 58 33.43 -24.64 -34.03
C LEU A 58 32.03 -24.04 -33.87
N ILE A 59 31.04 -24.66 -34.52
CA ILE A 59 29.65 -24.20 -34.57
C ILE A 59 28.78 -25.11 -33.72
N LYS A 60 27.83 -24.53 -32.97
CA LYS A 60 26.79 -25.26 -32.27
C LYS A 60 25.89 -25.95 -33.29
N GLU A 61 25.68 -27.25 -33.10
CA GLU A 61 24.77 -28.02 -33.97
C GLU A 61 23.36 -27.42 -33.96
N GLU A 62 22.91 -26.97 -32.79
CA GLU A 62 21.60 -26.34 -32.61
C GLU A 62 21.70 -25.10 -31.71
N VAL A 63 20.93 -24.08 -32.06
CA VAL A 63 20.67 -22.88 -31.25
C VAL A 63 19.17 -22.74 -31.11
N SER A 64 18.71 -22.29 -29.94
CA SER A 64 17.29 -22.01 -29.73
C SER A 64 17.05 -20.54 -29.42
N THR A 65 15.91 -20.03 -29.84
CA THR A 65 15.40 -18.73 -29.41
C THR A 65 13.92 -18.83 -29.05
N GLU A 66 13.49 -17.95 -28.15
CA GLU A 66 12.12 -17.88 -27.68
C GLU A 66 11.20 -17.21 -28.72
N ILE A 67 9.96 -17.69 -28.82
CA ILE A 67 8.94 -17.09 -29.66
C ILE A 67 8.68 -15.62 -29.27
N ASN A 68 8.44 -14.77 -30.27
CA ASN A 68 8.26 -13.33 -30.15
C ASN A 68 9.45 -12.61 -29.46
N SER A 69 10.64 -13.21 -29.45
CA SER A 69 11.90 -12.61 -28.97
C SER A 69 12.74 -12.07 -30.14
N TYR A 70 14.07 -12.05 -29.99
CA TYR A 70 15.04 -11.66 -31.01
C TYR A 70 15.73 -12.89 -31.61
N LEU A 71 16.23 -12.76 -32.85
CA LEU A 71 17.13 -13.76 -33.41
C LEU A 71 18.42 -13.82 -32.57
N PRO A 72 19.01 -15.01 -32.41
CA PRO A 72 20.33 -15.13 -31.80
C PRO A 72 21.35 -14.28 -32.56
N ASP A 73 22.31 -13.71 -31.83
CA ASP A 73 23.46 -13.07 -32.46
C ASP A 73 24.27 -14.13 -33.23
N VAL A 74 24.97 -13.73 -34.28
CA VAL A 74 25.84 -14.66 -35.02
C VAL A 74 26.86 -15.35 -34.12
N LYS A 75 27.31 -14.68 -33.05
CA LYS A 75 28.20 -15.25 -32.03
C LYS A 75 27.56 -16.40 -31.26
N ASP A 76 26.24 -16.40 -31.09
CA ASP A 76 25.53 -17.45 -30.34
C ASP A 76 25.64 -18.82 -31.01
N TYR A 77 25.95 -18.86 -32.31
CA TYR A 77 26.17 -20.10 -33.07
C TYR A 77 27.57 -20.68 -32.91
N PHE A 78 28.52 -19.99 -32.28
CA PHE A 78 29.88 -20.50 -32.10
C PHE A 78 30.04 -21.14 -30.71
N ASN A 79 30.83 -22.21 -30.61
CA ASN A 79 31.20 -22.83 -29.33
C ASN A 79 32.32 -22.08 -28.58
N ILE A 80 32.86 -21.01 -29.17
CA ILE A 80 34.02 -20.26 -28.67
C ILE A 80 33.57 -18.95 -28.03
N SER A 81 34.09 -18.63 -26.83
CA SER A 81 33.76 -17.41 -26.08
C SER A 81 34.57 -16.17 -26.45
N ASP A 82 35.63 -16.33 -27.23
CA ASP A 82 36.57 -15.26 -27.59
C ASP A 82 36.17 -14.51 -28.87
N GLU A 83 36.63 -13.26 -28.99
CA GLU A 83 36.27 -12.33 -30.06
C GLU A 83 36.52 -12.91 -31.46
N LEU A 84 35.46 -12.94 -32.27
CA LEU A 84 35.53 -13.25 -33.69
C LEU A 84 36.38 -12.18 -34.39
N ASN A 85 37.42 -12.62 -35.11
CA ASN A 85 38.35 -11.74 -35.83
C ASN A 85 37.85 -11.31 -37.22
N ASP A 86 36.66 -11.77 -37.61
CA ASP A 86 35.99 -11.44 -38.87
C ASP A 86 34.47 -11.37 -38.66
N PHE A 87 33.71 -10.84 -39.63
CA PHE A 87 32.26 -10.69 -39.59
C PHE A 87 31.56 -11.87 -40.28
N PRO A 88 31.20 -12.95 -39.56
CA PRO A 88 30.43 -14.03 -40.14
C PRO A 88 29.06 -13.56 -40.63
N THR A 89 28.53 -14.26 -41.64
CA THR A 89 27.18 -14.03 -42.17
C THR A 89 26.31 -15.25 -41.95
N VAL A 90 25.03 -15.03 -41.67
CA VAL A 90 24.03 -16.07 -41.37
C VAL A 90 22.88 -15.96 -42.36
N SER A 91 22.56 -17.06 -43.02
CA SER A 91 21.36 -17.22 -43.85
C SER A 91 20.50 -18.37 -43.32
N TYR A 92 19.19 -18.21 -43.39
CA TYR A 92 18.20 -19.17 -42.89
C TYR A 92 17.44 -19.82 -44.04
N TYR A 93 17.12 -21.10 -43.89
CA TYR A 93 16.48 -21.93 -44.91
C TYR A 93 15.35 -22.74 -44.28
N ASP A 94 14.27 -22.93 -45.04
CA ASP A 94 13.19 -23.84 -44.65
C ASP A 94 13.60 -25.32 -44.84
N GLU A 95 12.67 -26.24 -44.58
CA GLU A 95 12.88 -27.68 -44.74
C GLU A 95 13.13 -28.10 -46.21
N GLU A 96 12.72 -27.28 -47.18
CA GLU A 96 12.93 -27.51 -48.62
C GLU A 96 14.24 -26.87 -49.14
N GLU A 97 15.13 -26.42 -48.24
CA GLU A 97 16.41 -25.76 -48.54
C GLU A 97 16.27 -24.46 -49.33
N LYS A 98 15.13 -23.78 -49.19
CA LYS A 98 14.91 -22.45 -49.77
C LYS A 98 15.23 -21.37 -48.75
N GLU A 99 16.02 -20.38 -49.17
CA GLU A 99 16.37 -19.23 -48.31
C GLU A 99 15.09 -18.47 -47.91
N THR A 100 14.92 -18.24 -46.61
CA THR A 100 13.70 -17.67 -46.01
C THR A 100 14.02 -16.71 -44.87
N GLU A 101 13.07 -15.83 -44.55
CA GLU A 101 13.07 -15.09 -43.30
C GLU A 101 12.51 -15.97 -42.18
N VAL A 102 13.05 -15.81 -40.96
CA VAL A 102 12.60 -16.54 -39.77
C VAL A 102 11.34 -15.89 -39.21
N ASP A 103 10.24 -16.62 -39.17
CA ASP A 103 9.01 -16.19 -38.49
C ASP A 103 9.12 -16.50 -36.99
N LEU A 104 9.53 -15.51 -36.20
CA LEU A 104 9.60 -15.63 -34.74
C LEU A 104 8.23 -15.63 -34.06
N THR A 105 7.12 -15.50 -34.79
CA THR A 105 5.78 -15.54 -34.19
C THR A 105 5.22 -16.95 -34.08
N LYS A 106 5.96 -17.97 -34.53
CA LYS A 106 5.57 -19.39 -34.51
C LYS A 106 6.74 -20.26 -34.09
N VAL A 107 6.45 -21.34 -33.37
CA VAL A 107 7.41 -22.42 -33.13
C VAL A 107 7.76 -23.07 -34.47
N GLY A 108 9.05 -23.34 -34.69
CA GLY A 108 9.53 -23.92 -35.93
C GLY A 108 11.04 -24.13 -35.93
N THR A 109 11.51 -24.90 -36.90
CA THR A 109 12.92 -25.25 -37.06
C THR A 109 13.41 -24.76 -38.41
N TYR A 110 14.58 -24.13 -38.43
CA TYR A 110 15.18 -23.56 -39.62
C TYR A 110 16.61 -24.07 -39.78
N ASN A 111 16.97 -24.47 -41.00
CA ASN A 111 18.34 -24.80 -41.34
C ASN A 111 19.15 -23.49 -41.47
N VAL A 112 20.33 -23.46 -40.87
CA VAL A 112 21.19 -22.26 -40.83
C VAL A 112 22.47 -22.54 -41.58
N LYS A 113 22.85 -21.64 -42.50
CA LYS A 113 24.18 -21.64 -43.13
C LYS A 113 24.96 -20.43 -42.65
N ILE A 114 26.14 -20.69 -42.10
CA ILE A 114 27.03 -19.69 -41.53
C ILE A 114 28.28 -19.65 -42.38
N LYS A 115 28.59 -18.50 -42.97
CA LYS A 115 29.84 -18.29 -43.70
C LYS A 115 30.82 -17.54 -42.82
N TYR A 116 31.98 -18.15 -42.58
CA TYR A 116 33.06 -17.59 -41.78
C TYR A 116 34.40 -17.95 -42.43
N HIS A 117 35.18 -16.94 -42.82
CA HIS A 117 36.33 -17.08 -43.74
C HIS A 117 35.92 -17.74 -45.06
N GLU A 118 36.66 -18.75 -45.53
CA GLU A 118 36.39 -19.49 -46.77
C GLU A 118 35.48 -20.72 -46.57
N ASN A 119 35.00 -20.94 -45.34
CA ASN A 119 34.23 -22.13 -44.98
C ASN A 119 32.74 -21.80 -44.79
N GLU A 120 31.90 -22.77 -45.14
CA GLU A 120 30.46 -22.77 -44.87
C GLU A 120 30.16 -23.84 -43.83
N TYR A 121 29.48 -23.45 -42.76
CA TYR A 121 29.07 -24.31 -41.67
C TYR A 121 27.54 -24.40 -41.63
N LYS A 122 27.03 -25.51 -41.09
CA LYS A 122 25.61 -25.76 -40.91
C LYS A 122 25.25 -25.78 -39.42
N SER A 123 24.10 -25.23 -39.10
CA SER A 123 23.49 -25.27 -37.77
C SER A 123 21.97 -25.34 -37.93
N ILE A 124 21.25 -25.46 -36.82
CA ILE A 124 19.79 -25.48 -36.75
C ILE A 124 19.34 -24.39 -35.78
N LEU A 125 18.41 -23.54 -36.19
CA LEU A 125 17.70 -22.62 -35.30
C LEU A 125 16.34 -23.22 -34.93
N ASN A 126 16.14 -23.45 -33.64
CA ASN A 126 14.85 -23.86 -33.07
C ASN A 126 14.17 -22.63 -32.45
N VAL A 127 13.07 -22.18 -33.05
CA VAL A 127 12.16 -21.22 -32.40
C VAL A 127 11.24 -22.02 -31.49
N VAL A 128 11.38 -21.85 -30.19
CA VAL A 128 10.67 -22.62 -29.16
C VAL A 128 9.81 -21.70 -28.30
N ASP A 129 8.82 -22.29 -27.65
CA ASP A 129 8.10 -21.63 -26.56
C ASP A 129 8.44 -22.35 -25.26
N THR A 130 9.16 -21.65 -24.38
CA THR A 130 9.54 -22.15 -23.05
C THR A 130 8.94 -21.31 -21.93
N THR A 131 8.16 -20.29 -22.26
CA THR A 131 7.67 -19.30 -21.30
C THR A 131 6.30 -19.71 -20.78
N PRO A 132 6.12 -19.92 -19.47
CA PRO A 132 4.80 -20.18 -18.91
C PRO A 132 3.82 -19.01 -19.13
N PRO A 133 2.51 -19.30 -19.25
CA PRO A 133 1.50 -18.27 -19.44
C PRO A 133 1.31 -17.40 -18.20
N ASP A 134 0.97 -16.13 -18.38
CA ASP A 134 0.50 -15.22 -17.33
C ASP A 134 -0.98 -15.49 -17.02
N VAL A 135 -1.29 -15.83 -15.78
CA VAL A 135 -2.60 -16.32 -15.35
C VAL A 135 -3.08 -15.60 -14.09
N THR A 136 -4.33 -15.15 -14.10
CA THR A 136 -5.02 -14.69 -12.89
C THR A 136 -6.17 -15.64 -12.56
N PHE A 137 -6.18 -16.13 -11.32
CA PHE A 137 -7.25 -16.97 -10.79
C PHE A 137 -8.34 -16.13 -10.13
N LYS A 138 -9.58 -16.63 -10.15
CA LYS A 138 -10.71 -16.07 -9.40
C LYS A 138 -11.32 -17.10 -8.47
N GLU A 139 -11.88 -16.60 -7.38
CA GLU A 139 -12.69 -17.40 -6.47
C GLU A 139 -14.02 -17.81 -7.13
N LEU A 140 -14.53 -18.98 -6.76
CA LEU A 140 -15.81 -19.51 -7.25
C LEU A 140 -16.77 -19.75 -6.09
N SER A 141 -18.01 -19.32 -6.25
CA SER A 141 -19.11 -19.52 -5.31
C SER A 141 -20.25 -20.27 -5.99
N ILE A 142 -20.65 -21.41 -5.43
CA ILE A 142 -21.72 -22.28 -5.98
C ILE A 142 -22.66 -22.77 -4.88
N LYS A 143 -23.82 -23.28 -5.27
CA LYS A 143 -24.73 -24.00 -4.38
C LYS A 143 -24.43 -25.50 -4.39
N GLU A 144 -24.73 -26.18 -3.30
CA GLU A 144 -24.59 -27.62 -3.17
C GLU A 144 -25.38 -28.36 -4.27
N GLY A 145 -24.72 -29.30 -4.93
CA GLY A 145 -25.25 -30.01 -6.09
C GLY A 145 -25.03 -29.32 -7.44
N GLU A 146 -24.58 -28.05 -7.47
CA GLU A 146 -24.08 -27.44 -8.71
C GLU A 146 -22.72 -28.04 -9.10
N ARG A 147 -22.49 -28.16 -10.40
CA ARG A 147 -21.23 -28.69 -10.95
C ARG A 147 -20.28 -27.55 -11.27
N TYR A 148 -18.99 -27.81 -11.11
CA TYR A 148 -17.91 -26.91 -11.50
C TYR A 148 -16.78 -27.71 -12.17
N ILE A 149 -15.94 -27.00 -12.93
CA ILE A 149 -14.76 -27.53 -13.60
C ILE A 149 -13.55 -26.62 -13.40
N ALA A 150 -12.34 -27.13 -13.58
CA ALA A 150 -11.09 -26.40 -13.32
C ALA A 150 -11.00 -25.07 -14.07
N ARG A 151 -11.52 -25.02 -15.31
CA ARG A 151 -11.58 -23.80 -16.14
C ARG A 151 -12.42 -22.68 -15.51
N ASN A 152 -13.38 -22.97 -14.63
CA ASN A 152 -14.20 -21.94 -13.99
C ASN A 152 -13.42 -21.01 -13.07
N PHE A 153 -12.23 -21.41 -12.62
CA PHE A 153 -11.36 -20.65 -11.71
C PHE A 153 -10.38 -19.71 -12.42
N VAL A 154 -10.32 -19.71 -13.75
CA VAL A 154 -9.44 -18.82 -14.51
C VAL A 154 -10.18 -17.54 -14.84
N GLN A 155 -9.64 -16.39 -14.42
CA GLN A 155 -10.14 -15.06 -14.76
C GLN A 155 -9.48 -14.50 -16.02
N TYR A 156 -8.16 -14.67 -16.11
CA TYR A 156 -7.34 -14.12 -17.17
C TYR A 156 -6.23 -15.12 -17.54
N TYR A 157 -5.92 -15.16 -18.83
CA TYR A 157 -4.85 -15.95 -19.43
C TYR A 157 -4.23 -15.13 -20.55
N LYS A 158 -2.90 -15.02 -20.56
CA LYS A 158 -2.14 -14.47 -21.66
C LYS A 158 -0.82 -15.20 -21.79
N ASP A 159 -0.45 -15.46 -23.01
CA ASP A 159 0.77 -16.19 -23.33
C ASP A 159 1.58 -15.44 -24.40
N ASN A 160 2.90 -15.63 -24.42
CA ASN A 160 3.77 -14.99 -25.40
C ASN A 160 3.53 -15.56 -26.80
N SER A 161 3.13 -16.83 -26.96
CA SER A 161 2.75 -17.42 -28.26
C SER A 161 1.51 -16.77 -28.88
N LYS A 162 0.68 -16.09 -28.07
CA LYS A 162 -0.62 -15.51 -28.45
C LYS A 162 -1.65 -16.55 -28.87
N GLU A 163 -1.39 -17.84 -28.66
CA GLU A 163 -2.38 -18.89 -28.88
C GLU A 163 -3.50 -18.79 -27.83
N LYS A 164 -4.73 -19.15 -28.25
CA LYS A 164 -5.91 -19.12 -27.35
C LYS A 164 -6.14 -20.45 -26.65
N GLY A 165 -5.48 -21.52 -27.09
CA GLY A 165 -5.61 -22.85 -26.51
C GLY A 165 -4.78 -22.97 -25.24
N TYR A 166 -5.39 -23.47 -24.17
CA TYR A 166 -4.71 -23.81 -22.93
C TYR A 166 -5.48 -24.87 -22.17
N SER A 167 -4.77 -25.64 -21.35
CA SER A 167 -5.32 -26.66 -20.47
C SER A 167 -5.34 -26.19 -19.02
N VAL A 168 -6.34 -26.65 -18.25
CA VAL A 168 -6.45 -26.35 -16.82
C VAL A 168 -6.72 -27.65 -16.09
N SER A 169 -5.92 -27.94 -15.07
CA SER A 169 -6.00 -29.16 -14.28
C SER A 169 -5.96 -28.87 -12.78
N TYR A 170 -6.55 -29.75 -11.98
CA TYR A 170 -6.38 -29.72 -10.53
C TYR A 170 -5.08 -30.41 -10.16
N LYS A 171 -4.29 -29.82 -9.27
CA LYS A 171 -3.09 -30.49 -8.73
C LYS A 171 -3.45 -31.65 -7.81
N ASP A 172 -4.57 -31.52 -7.09
CA ASP A 172 -5.19 -32.62 -6.35
C ASP A 172 -6.51 -33.02 -7.04
N SER A 173 -6.56 -34.25 -7.55
CA SER A 173 -7.76 -34.80 -8.21
C SER A 173 -9.02 -34.83 -7.33
N THR A 174 -8.86 -34.82 -6.00
CA THR A 174 -10.00 -34.76 -5.07
C THR A 174 -10.74 -33.42 -5.14
N ASN A 175 -10.06 -32.34 -5.54
CA ASN A 175 -10.65 -31.01 -5.73
C ASN A 175 -11.73 -30.97 -6.83
N ALA A 176 -11.78 -31.97 -7.72
CA ALA A 176 -12.83 -32.08 -8.73
C ALA A 176 -14.18 -32.59 -8.16
N ASN A 177 -14.19 -33.16 -6.95
CA ASN A 177 -15.33 -33.92 -6.41
C ASN A 177 -15.85 -33.35 -5.08
N ILE A 178 -15.49 -32.12 -4.74
CA ILE A 178 -15.97 -31.48 -3.51
C ILE A 178 -17.43 -31.12 -3.70
N THR A 179 -18.29 -31.66 -2.85
CA THR A 179 -19.75 -31.48 -2.94
C THR A 179 -20.36 -30.94 -1.66
N ARG A 180 -19.65 -31.07 -0.54
CA ARG A 180 -20.15 -30.64 0.76
C ARG A 180 -20.03 -29.12 0.91
N PRO A 181 -21.00 -28.47 1.58
CA PRO A 181 -20.92 -27.07 1.93
C PRO A 181 -19.66 -26.74 2.75
N GLY A 182 -19.01 -25.62 2.44
CA GLY A 182 -17.76 -25.21 3.05
C GLY A 182 -16.92 -24.31 2.14
N THR A 183 -15.78 -23.85 2.65
CA THR A 183 -14.77 -23.12 1.86
C THR A 183 -13.52 -23.97 1.76
N TYR A 184 -13.01 -24.14 0.53
CA TYR A 184 -11.92 -25.03 0.19
C TYR A 184 -10.86 -24.30 -0.62
N ASN A 185 -9.59 -24.56 -0.32
CA ASN A 185 -8.48 -24.11 -1.16
C ASN A 185 -8.34 -25.07 -2.35
N ILE A 186 -8.23 -24.51 -3.55
CA ILE A 186 -8.16 -25.25 -4.81
C ILE A 186 -6.83 -24.90 -5.47
N ASP A 187 -5.97 -25.91 -5.62
CA ASP A 187 -4.70 -25.79 -6.31
C ASP A 187 -4.84 -26.22 -7.78
N LEU A 188 -4.36 -25.36 -8.68
CA LEU A 188 -4.53 -25.47 -10.13
C LEU A 188 -3.19 -25.38 -10.85
N SER A 189 -3.11 -26.05 -12.00
CA SER A 189 -2.04 -25.90 -12.98
C SER A 189 -2.65 -25.57 -14.35
N VAL A 190 -2.23 -24.44 -14.91
CA VAL A 190 -2.66 -23.94 -16.21
C VAL A 190 -1.49 -24.00 -17.17
N CYS A 191 -1.60 -24.79 -18.22
CA CYS A 191 -0.52 -24.96 -19.20
C CYS A 191 -0.96 -24.46 -20.58
N ASP A 192 -0.04 -23.82 -21.29
CA ASP A 192 -0.19 -23.52 -22.72
C ASP A 192 -0.17 -24.81 -23.58
N ASN A 193 -0.16 -24.65 -24.91
CA ASN A 193 -0.14 -25.77 -25.85
C ASN A 193 1.25 -26.43 -25.98
N TYR A 194 2.30 -25.77 -25.50
CA TYR A 194 3.70 -26.25 -25.49
C TYR A 194 4.10 -26.87 -24.14
N LYS A 195 3.16 -26.94 -23.20
CA LYS A 195 3.26 -27.53 -21.85
C LYS A 195 4.10 -26.72 -20.86
N ASN A 196 4.27 -25.41 -21.08
CA ASN A 196 4.76 -24.55 -20.01
C ASN A 196 3.57 -24.17 -19.11
N CYS A 197 3.77 -24.27 -17.79
CA CYS A 197 2.66 -24.24 -16.83
C CYS A 197 2.85 -23.17 -15.76
N THR A 198 1.76 -22.48 -15.43
CA THR A 198 1.64 -21.59 -14.27
C THR A 198 0.73 -22.22 -13.24
N GLU A 199 1.23 -22.33 -12.01
CA GLU A 199 0.51 -22.91 -10.89
C GLU A 199 -0.01 -21.82 -9.95
N GLY A 200 -1.13 -22.09 -9.28
CA GLY A 200 -1.65 -21.19 -8.25
C GLY A 200 -2.80 -21.79 -7.46
N SER A 201 -3.19 -21.06 -6.41
CA SER A 201 -4.24 -21.46 -5.49
C SER A 201 -5.36 -20.43 -5.46
N THR A 202 -6.60 -20.89 -5.33
CA THR A 202 -7.79 -20.03 -5.17
C THR A 202 -8.82 -20.69 -4.26
N LYS A 203 -10.00 -20.08 -4.08
CA LYS A 203 -11.06 -20.57 -3.19
C LYS A 203 -12.31 -21.02 -3.94
N LEU A 204 -12.86 -22.14 -3.48
CA LEU A 204 -14.22 -22.60 -3.78
C LEU A 204 -15.06 -22.49 -2.51
N THR A 205 -16.19 -21.79 -2.60
CA THR A 205 -17.21 -21.74 -1.54
C THR A 205 -18.48 -22.43 -2.03
N ILE A 206 -18.88 -23.49 -1.32
CA ILE A 206 -20.13 -24.23 -1.56
C ILE A 206 -21.13 -23.85 -0.46
N PHE A 207 -22.25 -23.28 -0.86
CA PHE A 207 -23.36 -22.95 0.04
C PHE A 207 -24.39 -24.10 0.06
N TYR A 208 -25.07 -24.32 1.19
CA TYR A 208 -26.14 -25.32 1.31
C TYR A 208 -27.23 -25.16 0.25
N ASN A 209 -27.73 -26.30 -0.27
CA ASN A 209 -28.86 -26.31 -1.20
C ASN A 209 -30.17 -26.37 -0.43
N ASN A 210 -30.77 -25.21 -0.30
CA ASN A 210 -31.84 -24.94 0.65
C ASN A 210 -33.23 -25.29 0.11
N SER A 211 -33.38 -26.51 -0.41
CA SER A 211 -34.65 -26.98 -0.96
C SER A 211 -35.63 -27.47 0.12
N ASN A 212 -35.21 -27.61 1.39
CA ASN A 212 -36.03 -28.12 2.50
C ASN A 212 -35.78 -27.42 3.85
N LYS A 213 -35.34 -26.16 3.89
CA LYS A 213 -35.13 -25.50 5.19
C LYS A 213 -36.46 -25.25 5.89
N LYS A 214 -36.59 -25.68 7.15
CA LYS A 214 -37.77 -25.36 7.95
C LYS A 214 -37.55 -24.05 8.68
N TYR A 215 -38.43 -23.08 8.44
CA TYR A 215 -38.44 -21.83 9.18
C TYR A 215 -38.56 -22.09 10.69
N VAL A 216 -37.69 -21.46 11.47
CA VAL A 216 -37.70 -21.51 12.94
C VAL A 216 -38.25 -20.22 13.52
N LYS A 217 -37.62 -19.09 13.20
CA LYS A 217 -37.96 -17.77 13.74
C LYS A 217 -37.39 -16.66 12.88
N SER A 218 -37.83 -15.43 13.12
CA SER A 218 -37.20 -14.23 12.61
C SER A 218 -36.64 -13.41 13.77
N GLU A 219 -35.40 -12.96 13.65
CA GLU A 219 -34.79 -12.05 14.63
C GLU A 219 -34.11 -10.87 13.93
N LYS A 220 -34.11 -9.74 14.63
CA LYS A 220 -33.43 -8.52 14.20
C LYS A 220 -32.06 -8.47 14.89
N GLU A 221 -31.01 -8.41 14.09
CA GLU A 221 -29.63 -8.24 14.55
C GLU A 221 -29.14 -6.84 14.21
N ASN A 222 -28.42 -6.19 15.13
CA ASN A 222 -27.70 -4.94 14.82
C ASN A 222 -26.34 -5.29 14.19
N LEU A 223 -26.14 -4.86 12.95
CA LEU A 223 -24.91 -5.08 12.19
C LEU A 223 -24.08 -3.80 12.15
N ILE A 224 -22.87 -3.84 12.70
CA ILE A 224 -21.89 -2.76 12.58
C ILE A 224 -21.29 -2.80 11.17
N LEU A 225 -21.52 -1.75 10.40
CA LEU A 225 -20.97 -1.59 9.05
C LEU A 225 -19.60 -0.91 9.07
N LYS A 226 -19.43 0.06 9.97
CA LYS A 226 -18.20 0.85 10.09
C LYS A 226 -18.02 1.34 11.53
N GLU A 227 -16.78 1.30 11.99
CA GLU A 227 -16.35 1.90 13.25
C GLU A 227 -15.12 2.78 12.96
N GLU A 228 -15.15 4.04 13.38
CA GLU A 228 -14.05 4.98 13.21
C GLU A 228 -13.80 5.78 14.49
N THR A 229 -12.55 5.89 14.92
CA THR A 229 -12.16 6.79 16.00
C THR A 229 -12.10 8.23 15.47
N ILE A 230 -12.90 9.12 16.07
CA ILE A 230 -12.89 10.56 15.82
C ILE A 230 -12.10 11.28 16.92
N LYS A 231 -12.26 12.59 17.03
CA LYS A 231 -11.55 13.41 18.03
C LYS A 231 -11.83 12.92 19.45
N TYR A 232 -10.81 13.06 20.30
CA TYR A 232 -10.89 12.88 21.74
C TYR A 232 -11.32 11.46 22.18
N GLY A 233 -10.88 10.45 21.43
CA GLY A 233 -11.09 9.05 21.79
C GLY A 233 -12.50 8.51 21.52
N ILE A 234 -13.40 9.32 20.95
CA ILE A 234 -14.75 8.89 20.61
C ILE A 234 -14.74 8.00 19.39
N LYS A 235 -15.59 6.97 19.39
CA LYS A 235 -15.83 6.15 18.21
C LYS A 235 -17.18 6.49 17.61
N ARG A 236 -17.21 6.79 16.32
CA ARG A 236 -18.42 6.90 15.51
C ARG A 236 -18.71 5.53 14.91
N ILE A 237 -19.89 5.00 15.18
CA ILE A 237 -20.34 3.67 14.77
C ILE A 237 -21.49 3.84 13.79
N THR A 238 -21.34 3.30 12.58
CA THR A 238 -22.43 3.20 11.60
C THR A 238 -22.94 1.78 11.63
N SER A 239 -24.20 1.59 12.00
CA SER A 239 -24.85 0.28 12.06
C SER A 239 -26.20 0.29 11.35
N THR A 240 -26.71 -0.90 11.06
CA THR A 240 -28.06 -1.09 10.50
C THR A 240 -28.69 -2.32 11.16
N ASP A 241 -29.99 -2.27 11.38
CA ASP A 241 -30.73 -3.43 11.84
C ASP A 241 -31.13 -4.29 10.65
N VAL A 242 -30.73 -5.56 10.69
CA VAL A 242 -31.05 -6.56 9.65
C VAL A 242 -31.95 -7.62 10.26
N THR A 243 -33.09 -7.86 9.62
CA THR A 243 -34.00 -8.94 10.04
C THR A 243 -33.69 -10.18 9.24
N TYR A 244 -33.35 -11.26 9.93
CA TYR A 244 -33.06 -12.56 9.34
C TYR A 244 -34.17 -13.58 9.64
N SER A 245 -34.45 -14.44 8.67
CA SER A 245 -35.15 -15.71 8.89
C SER A 245 -34.11 -16.77 9.26
N TYR A 246 -34.27 -17.40 10.42
CA TYR A 246 -33.43 -18.52 10.87
C TYR A 246 -34.13 -19.83 10.57
N TYR A 247 -33.32 -20.82 10.22
CA TYR A 247 -33.79 -22.15 9.87
C TYR A 247 -33.21 -23.20 10.82
N ASP A 248 -33.80 -24.40 10.79
CA ASP A 248 -33.46 -25.52 11.66
C ASP A 248 -32.07 -26.10 11.39
N ASP A 249 -31.51 -25.86 10.21
CA ASP A 249 -30.14 -26.17 9.81
C ASP A 249 -29.10 -25.14 10.30
N GLY A 250 -29.53 -24.07 10.99
CA GLY A 250 -28.67 -23.00 11.47
C GLY A 250 -28.31 -21.94 10.43
N SER A 251 -28.76 -22.09 9.18
CA SER A 251 -28.64 -21.04 8.17
C SER A 251 -29.57 -19.87 8.47
N LYS A 252 -29.28 -18.71 7.88
CA LYS A 252 -30.15 -17.54 7.94
C LYS A 252 -30.21 -16.82 6.61
N ASP A 253 -31.40 -16.32 6.25
CA ASP A 253 -31.62 -15.50 5.05
C ASP A 253 -32.06 -14.10 5.48
N GLU A 254 -31.50 -13.06 4.85
CA GLU A 254 -31.92 -11.67 5.07
C GLU A 254 -33.33 -11.45 4.51
N ILE A 255 -34.22 -10.91 5.34
CA ILE A 255 -35.60 -10.56 4.98
C ILE A 255 -35.68 -9.07 4.63
N SER A 256 -35.08 -8.23 5.48
CA SER A 256 -35.13 -6.79 5.36
C SER A 256 -33.95 -6.14 6.07
N ARG A 257 -33.68 -4.91 5.67
CA ARG A 257 -32.61 -4.08 6.20
C ARG A 257 -33.14 -2.66 6.41
N ASP A 258 -32.94 -2.15 7.62
CA ASP A 258 -33.32 -0.80 7.96
C ASP A 258 -32.29 0.21 7.42
N ASN A 259 -32.63 1.50 7.45
CA ASN A 259 -31.67 2.56 7.12
C ASN A 259 -30.48 2.54 8.08
N GLU A 260 -29.33 2.98 7.58
CA GLU A 260 -28.14 3.16 8.40
C GLU A 260 -28.38 4.18 9.51
N VAL A 261 -27.89 3.86 10.71
CA VAL A 261 -27.94 4.69 11.90
C VAL A 261 -26.50 4.97 12.33
N VAL A 262 -26.23 6.23 12.66
CA VAL A 262 -24.97 6.65 13.26
C VAL A 262 -25.16 6.79 14.75
N SER A 263 -24.32 6.11 15.53
CA SER A 263 -24.22 6.23 16.98
C SER A 263 -22.77 6.51 17.39
N TYR A 264 -22.56 6.80 18.67
CA TYR A 264 -21.25 7.15 19.21
C TYR A 264 -20.99 6.37 20.49
N ASP A 265 -19.79 5.84 20.62
CA ASP A 265 -19.25 5.32 21.86
C ASP A 265 -18.36 6.40 22.49
N TYR A 266 -18.83 6.92 23.62
CA TYR A 266 -18.20 8.00 24.36
C TYR A 266 -17.17 7.52 25.39
N SER A 267 -16.99 6.21 25.57
CA SER A 267 -16.17 5.63 26.63
C SER A 267 -14.68 6.01 26.56
N GLY A 268 -14.20 6.40 25.38
CA GLY A 268 -12.83 6.90 25.21
C GLY A 268 -12.62 8.35 25.65
N PHE A 269 -13.67 9.14 25.89
CA PHE A 269 -13.52 10.53 26.30
C PHE A 269 -12.97 10.62 27.72
N ASN A 270 -11.93 11.42 27.92
CA ASN A 270 -11.34 11.63 29.23
C ASN A 270 -10.62 12.99 29.32
N HIS A 271 -10.09 13.29 30.50
CA HIS A 271 -9.49 14.57 30.85
C HIS A 271 -8.18 14.86 30.08
N ASP A 272 -7.46 13.85 29.61
CA ASP A 272 -6.16 14.04 28.95
C ASP A 272 -6.26 14.89 27.67
N TYR A 273 -7.45 14.92 27.06
CA TYR A 273 -7.73 15.71 25.85
C TYR A 273 -7.90 17.22 26.10
N ILE A 274 -7.94 17.69 27.35
CA ILE A 274 -8.25 19.09 27.70
C ILE A 274 -7.32 20.09 26.99
N ASN A 275 -6.04 19.75 26.83
CA ASN A 275 -5.05 20.61 26.17
C ASN A 275 -5.27 20.71 24.66
N GLU A 276 -5.73 19.63 24.02
CA GLU A 276 -6.08 19.62 22.60
C GLU A 276 -7.38 20.38 22.35
N MET A 277 -8.38 20.13 23.20
CA MET A 277 -9.65 20.87 23.17
C MET A 277 -9.44 22.36 23.33
N LYS A 278 -8.54 22.79 24.22
CA LYS A 278 -8.15 24.19 24.39
C LYS A 278 -7.61 24.83 23.11
N LYS A 279 -6.76 24.13 22.35
CA LYS A 279 -6.21 24.64 21.08
C LYS A 279 -7.32 24.84 20.06
N GLU A 280 -8.23 23.87 19.97
CA GLU A 280 -9.40 23.94 19.08
C GLU A 280 -10.36 25.05 19.50
N ALA A 281 -10.65 25.17 20.80
CA ALA A 281 -11.51 26.21 21.34
C ALA A 281 -10.97 27.62 21.06
N LEU A 282 -9.66 27.81 21.05
CA LEU A 282 -9.03 29.07 20.68
C LEU A 282 -9.25 29.41 19.19
N SER A 283 -9.19 28.42 18.31
CA SER A 283 -9.51 28.59 16.88
C SER A 283 -10.98 28.99 16.72
N ILE A 284 -11.88 28.22 17.33
CA ILE A 284 -13.33 28.45 17.30
C ILE A 284 -13.69 29.82 17.86
N TYR A 285 -13.00 30.27 18.91
CA TYR A 285 -13.19 31.60 19.44
C TYR A 285 -12.94 32.66 18.37
N ASN A 286 -11.88 32.55 17.59
CA ASN A 286 -11.59 33.54 16.55
C ASN A 286 -12.65 33.55 15.43
N ASP A 287 -13.29 32.41 15.17
CA ASP A 287 -14.28 32.25 14.10
C ASP A 287 -15.71 32.64 14.53
N GLN A 288 -16.09 32.40 15.79
CA GLN A 288 -17.47 32.60 16.30
C GLN A 288 -17.75 34.00 16.86
N GLY A 289 -17.19 35.06 16.26
CA GLY A 289 -17.41 36.44 16.70
C GLY A 289 -18.89 36.82 16.80
N PHE A 290 -19.66 36.47 15.75
CA PHE A 290 -21.08 36.79 15.62
C PHE A 290 -21.96 36.15 16.71
N THR A 291 -21.82 34.84 16.94
CA THR A 291 -22.59 34.09 17.95
C THR A 291 -22.47 34.71 19.34
N ARG A 292 -21.25 35.07 19.76
CA ARG A 292 -21.03 35.67 21.09
C ARG A 292 -21.67 37.04 21.21
N THR A 293 -21.58 37.86 20.16
CA THR A 293 -22.20 39.19 20.15
C THR A 293 -23.71 39.13 20.15
N ASP A 294 -24.32 38.17 19.44
CA ASP A 294 -25.77 38.04 19.33
C ASP A 294 -26.41 37.59 20.66
N ILE A 295 -25.84 36.56 21.29
CA ILE A 295 -26.25 36.08 22.61
C ILE A 295 -26.06 37.18 23.66
N LEU A 296 -24.90 37.84 23.70
CA LEU A 296 -24.63 38.92 24.65
C LEU A 296 -25.61 40.08 24.49
N SER A 297 -25.86 40.51 23.25
CA SER A 297 -26.80 41.60 22.95
C SER A 297 -28.21 41.26 23.44
N THR A 298 -28.69 40.06 23.12
CA THR A 298 -30.01 39.57 23.55
C THR A 298 -30.14 39.55 25.07
N ILE A 299 -29.14 39.01 25.77
CA ILE A 299 -29.13 38.95 27.24
C ILE A 299 -29.04 40.33 27.87
N ASN A 300 -28.22 41.23 27.33
CA ASN A 300 -28.11 42.59 27.84
C ASN A 300 -29.39 43.41 27.61
N ASN A 301 -30.18 43.10 26.58
CA ASN A 301 -31.53 43.63 26.46
C ASN A 301 -32.43 43.15 27.62
N TYR A 302 -32.42 41.85 27.94
CA TYR A 302 -33.17 41.33 29.09
C TYR A 302 -32.74 41.94 30.42
N ARG A 303 -31.43 42.14 30.63
CA ARG A 303 -30.91 42.81 31.83
C ARG A 303 -31.36 44.27 31.90
N ARG A 304 -31.34 45.00 30.78
CA ARG A 304 -31.85 46.38 30.69
C ARG A 304 -33.32 46.46 31.05
N ASP A 305 -34.14 45.53 30.55
CA ASP A 305 -35.59 45.53 30.79
C ASP A 305 -35.96 45.39 32.28
N VAL A 306 -35.05 44.83 33.09
CA VAL A 306 -35.19 44.73 34.56
C VAL A 306 -34.26 45.68 35.33
N ASN A 307 -33.71 46.70 34.67
CA ASN A 307 -32.81 47.71 35.24
C ASN A 307 -31.53 47.15 35.89
N VAL A 308 -30.98 46.08 35.32
CA VAL A 308 -29.70 45.47 35.73
C VAL A 308 -28.60 45.87 34.75
N ALA A 309 -27.41 46.20 35.27
CA ALA A 309 -26.27 46.63 34.46
C ALA A 309 -25.85 45.54 33.43
N PRO A 310 -25.41 45.93 32.22
CA PRO A 310 -25.03 44.96 31.19
C PRO A 310 -23.79 44.14 31.58
N LEU A 311 -23.73 42.89 31.11
CA LEU A 311 -22.55 42.04 31.20
C LEU A 311 -21.52 42.46 30.14
N SER A 312 -20.25 42.31 30.50
CA SER A 312 -19.12 42.47 29.58
C SER A 312 -18.50 41.13 29.22
N LEU A 313 -18.20 40.91 27.93
CA LEU A 313 -17.53 39.69 27.50
C LEU A 313 -16.11 39.63 28.04
N ASN A 314 -15.74 38.46 28.56
CA ASN A 314 -14.36 38.11 28.85
C ASN A 314 -13.90 37.06 27.85
N ARG A 315 -12.78 37.35 27.18
CA ARG A 315 -12.20 36.52 26.12
C ARG A 315 -11.88 35.13 26.63
N GLU A 316 -11.19 35.06 27.76
CA GLU A 316 -10.67 33.79 28.24
C GLU A 316 -11.77 32.90 28.82
N MET A 317 -12.77 33.48 29.49
CA MET A 317 -13.99 32.77 29.85
C MET A 317 -14.77 32.27 28.64
N SER A 318 -14.73 32.98 27.51
CA SER A 318 -15.38 32.52 26.29
C SER A 318 -14.67 31.29 25.71
N VAL A 319 -13.33 31.25 25.78
CA VAL A 319 -12.57 30.05 25.42
C VAL A 319 -12.91 28.89 26.36
N LEU A 320 -12.98 29.13 27.67
CA LEU A 320 -13.43 28.13 28.65
C LEU A 320 -14.85 27.61 28.35
N ALA A 321 -15.77 28.51 28.01
CA ALA A 321 -17.13 28.14 27.65
C ALA A 321 -17.19 27.27 26.37
N ILE A 322 -16.30 27.50 25.40
CA ILE A 322 -16.19 26.63 24.21
C ILE A 322 -15.66 25.25 24.60
N VAL A 323 -14.61 25.16 25.42
CA VAL A 323 -14.12 23.88 25.94
C VAL A 323 -15.24 23.14 26.67
N ARG A 324 -16.01 23.84 27.49
CA ARG A 324 -17.17 23.26 28.18
C ARG A 324 -18.23 22.76 27.20
N ALA A 325 -18.56 23.53 26.16
CA ALA A 325 -19.50 23.10 25.12
C ALA A 325 -19.02 21.84 24.39
N MET A 326 -17.71 21.71 24.17
CA MET A 326 -17.10 20.50 23.62
C MET A 326 -17.22 19.31 24.59
N GLU A 327 -17.03 19.51 25.90
CA GLU A 327 -17.27 18.45 26.90
C GLU A 327 -18.72 17.95 26.86
N LEU A 328 -19.71 18.85 26.73
CA LEU A 328 -21.12 18.45 26.60
C LEU A 328 -21.34 17.62 25.31
N ALA A 329 -20.71 18.03 24.21
CA ALA A 329 -20.83 17.35 22.92
C ALA A 329 -20.20 15.96 22.91
N TYR A 330 -18.95 15.85 23.38
CA TYR A 330 -18.18 14.60 23.39
C TYR A 330 -18.45 13.70 24.60
N SER A 331 -19.42 14.05 25.45
CA SER A 331 -19.96 13.14 26.47
C SER A 331 -21.43 12.80 26.29
N ASN A 332 -22.10 13.40 25.29
CA ASN A 332 -23.54 13.30 25.08
C ASN A 332 -24.36 13.57 26.35
N SER A 333 -23.90 14.54 27.15
CA SER A 333 -24.48 14.86 28.44
C SER A 333 -24.57 16.37 28.62
N VAL A 334 -25.80 16.90 28.66
CA VAL A 334 -26.06 18.29 29.05
C VAL A 334 -26.20 18.33 30.57
N SER A 335 -25.06 18.31 31.26
CA SER A 335 -24.96 18.25 32.72
C SER A 335 -24.12 19.40 33.26
N HIS A 336 -24.35 19.78 34.52
CA HIS A 336 -23.44 20.65 35.28
C HIS A 336 -22.27 19.86 35.90
N GLU A 337 -22.16 18.56 35.63
CA GLU A 337 -20.99 17.74 35.91
C GLU A 337 -20.13 17.61 34.66
N ARG A 338 -18.81 17.66 34.82
CA ARG A 338 -17.86 17.36 33.75
C ARG A 338 -17.73 15.83 33.63
N PRO A 339 -17.52 15.32 32.41
CA PRO A 339 -17.61 13.89 32.11
C PRO A 339 -16.32 13.13 32.46
N TYR A 340 -15.69 13.43 33.59
CA TYR A 340 -14.41 12.84 33.99
C TYR A 340 -14.58 11.95 35.21
N GLU A 341 -13.88 10.81 35.22
CA GLU A 341 -13.95 9.86 36.34
C GLU A 341 -13.28 10.41 37.61
N GLU A 342 -12.22 11.19 37.46
CA GLU A 342 -11.48 11.79 38.57
C GLU A 342 -12.33 12.86 39.29
N GLU A 343 -12.63 12.62 40.58
CA GLU A 343 -13.52 13.45 41.40
C GLU A 343 -13.15 14.95 41.42
N LYS A 344 -11.85 15.28 41.42
CA LYS A 344 -11.36 16.67 41.39
C LYS A 344 -11.79 17.44 40.14
N TYR A 345 -12.14 16.76 39.06
CA TYR A 345 -12.56 17.36 37.80
C TYR A 345 -14.07 17.25 37.55
N LYS A 346 -14.84 16.53 38.37
CA LYS A 346 -16.29 16.31 38.11
C LYS A 346 -17.14 17.56 38.20
N GLN A 347 -16.78 18.52 39.05
CA GLN A 347 -17.57 19.75 39.18
C GLN A 347 -17.28 20.67 37.98
N TRP A 348 -18.30 21.26 37.34
CA TRP A 348 -18.09 22.23 36.24
C TRP A 348 -17.13 23.36 36.61
N LYS A 349 -17.18 23.84 37.86
CA LYS A 349 -16.30 24.89 38.38
C LYS A 349 -14.81 24.56 38.27
N SER A 350 -14.47 23.26 38.25
CA SER A 350 -13.08 22.83 38.06
C SER A 350 -12.50 23.24 36.70
N ILE A 351 -13.33 23.60 35.72
CA ILE A 351 -12.84 24.12 34.43
C ILE A 351 -12.02 25.41 34.59
N PHE A 352 -12.23 26.17 35.67
CA PHE A 352 -11.41 27.35 35.99
C PHE A 352 -10.03 26.99 36.59
N LEU A 353 -9.86 25.76 37.09
CA LEU A 353 -8.58 25.27 37.64
C LEU A 353 -7.59 24.87 36.54
N GLU A 354 -8.09 24.66 35.31
CA GLU A 354 -7.32 24.15 34.19
C GLU A 354 -6.25 25.12 33.67
N LYS A 355 -6.22 26.36 34.18
CA LYS A 355 -5.33 27.44 33.71
C LYS A 355 -5.31 27.52 32.18
N ILE A 356 -6.49 27.32 31.57
CA ILE A 356 -6.67 27.21 30.11
C ILE A 356 -6.31 28.50 29.39
N CYS A 357 -6.17 29.62 30.09
CA CYS A 357 -5.48 30.83 29.64
C CYS A 357 -4.73 31.42 30.85
N ASP A 358 -3.85 32.42 30.64
CA ASP A 358 -3.16 33.20 31.70
C ASP A 358 -4.15 34.06 32.50
N VAL A 359 -5.14 33.40 33.05
CA VAL A 359 -6.31 33.98 33.69
C VAL A 359 -6.12 33.77 35.16
N ASN A 360 -5.76 34.85 35.83
CA ASN A 360 -5.83 34.91 37.27
C ASN A 360 -7.29 35.20 37.69
N ILE A 361 -8.23 34.30 37.36
CA ILE A 361 -9.57 34.31 37.95
C ILE A 361 -9.43 33.69 39.33
N ASP A 362 -9.68 34.50 40.36
CA ASP A 362 -9.73 33.99 41.72
C ASP A 362 -10.91 33.01 41.83
N TYR A 363 -10.61 31.74 42.09
CA TYR A 363 -11.58 30.66 42.24
C TYR A 363 -12.52 30.86 43.46
N ARG A 364 -12.23 31.86 44.32
CA ARG A 364 -13.09 32.30 45.43
C ARG A 364 -14.22 33.23 44.98
N VAL A 365 -14.19 33.67 43.73
CA VAL A 365 -15.20 34.57 43.15
C VAL A 365 -16.50 33.81 42.89
N SER A 366 -17.64 34.48 43.06
CA SER A 366 -18.94 33.90 42.71
C SER A 366 -19.02 33.63 41.21
N ILE A 367 -19.13 32.36 40.84
CA ILE A 367 -19.30 31.90 39.46
C ILE A 367 -20.63 31.17 39.27
N ALA A 368 -21.18 31.24 38.05
CA ALA A 368 -22.33 30.44 37.63
C ALA A 368 -22.21 30.01 36.17
N GLU A 369 -23.02 29.02 35.79
CA GLU A 369 -23.06 28.42 34.46
C GLU A 369 -24.51 28.34 33.97
N SER A 370 -24.71 28.58 32.68
CA SER A 370 -25.91 28.19 31.95
C SER A 370 -25.51 27.37 30.74
N ILE A 371 -26.14 26.21 30.56
CA ILE A 371 -25.85 25.27 29.47
C ILE A 371 -27.10 24.98 28.66
N GLY A 372 -26.94 24.55 27.42
CA GLY A 372 -28.04 24.09 26.59
C GLY A 372 -27.56 23.46 25.30
N ALA A 373 -28.45 22.73 24.62
CA ALA A 373 -28.17 22.13 23.32
C ALA A 373 -29.42 22.10 22.43
N LYS A 374 -29.25 21.80 21.14
CA LYS A 374 -30.32 21.52 20.17
C LYS A 374 -31.33 22.66 19.92
N GLN A 375 -30.95 23.91 20.20
CA GLN A 375 -31.79 25.07 19.86
C GLN A 375 -31.60 25.45 18.39
N GLU A 376 -32.59 26.09 17.79
CA GLU A 376 -32.56 26.42 16.34
C GLU A 376 -31.66 27.62 16.02
N SER A 377 -31.33 28.45 17.01
CA SER A 377 -30.48 29.63 16.84
C SER A 377 -29.87 30.11 18.17
N ASP A 378 -28.88 30.98 18.06
CA ASP A 378 -28.22 31.62 19.20
C ASP A 378 -29.20 32.47 20.02
N LYS A 379 -30.11 33.20 19.35
CA LYS A 379 -31.21 33.92 20.02
C LYS A 379 -32.18 32.95 20.72
N ALA A 380 -32.57 31.86 20.06
CA ALA A 380 -33.46 30.86 20.68
C ALA A 380 -32.84 30.26 21.95
N MET A 381 -31.52 30.08 21.99
CA MET A 381 -30.83 29.68 23.21
C MET A 381 -30.90 30.71 24.33
N ALA A 382 -30.70 32.00 24.01
CA ALA A 382 -30.85 33.07 25.01
C ALA A 382 -32.30 33.16 25.54
N ASP A 383 -33.29 32.99 24.66
CA ASP A 383 -34.71 32.94 25.03
C ASP A 383 -35.01 31.72 25.92
N TYR A 384 -34.43 30.56 25.59
CA TYR A 384 -34.54 29.35 26.38
C TYR A 384 -34.00 29.54 27.80
N TRP A 385 -32.78 30.08 27.96
CA TRP A 385 -32.25 30.40 29.29
C TRP A 385 -33.10 31.42 30.03
N ARG A 386 -33.66 32.43 29.34
CA ARG A 386 -34.56 33.42 29.95
C ARG A 386 -35.87 32.80 30.46
N SER A 387 -36.35 31.72 29.83
CA SER A 387 -37.57 31.03 30.22
C SER A 387 -37.40 30.07 31.39
N SER A 388 -36.17 29.60 31.65
CA SER A 388 -35.84 28.75 32.79
C SER A 388 -35.65 29.58 34.06
N THR A 389 -36.33 29.23 35.16
CA THR A 389 -36.19 29.94 36.44
C THR A 389 -34.74 30.02 36.89
N GLU A 390 -34.02 28.90 36.89
CA GLU A 390 -32.64 28.83 37.37
C GLU A 390 -31.67 29.64 36.49
N ALA A 391 -31.73 29.45 35.18
CA ALA A 391 -30.84 30.16 34.26
C ALA A 391 -31.19 31.65 34.17
N SER A 392 -32.47 32.02 34.25
CA SER A 392 -32.92 33.41 34.30
C SER A 392 -32.46 34.13 35.56
N ASP A 393 -32.53 33.46 36.72
CA ASP A 393 -32.07 34.03 38.00
C ASP A 393 -30.56 34.32 37.98
N ILE A 394 -29.77 33.44 37.34
CA ILE A 394 -28.35 33.66 37.09
C ILE A 394 -28.15 34.83 36.12
N MET A 395 -28.80 34.76 34.95
CA MET A 395 -28.66 35.73 33.86
C MET A 395 -28.96 37.16 34.30
N LEU A 396 -29.97 37.36 35.15
CA LEU A 396 -30.42 38.66 35.61
C LEU A 396 -29.79 39.08 36.95
N ASN A 397 -28.92 38.27 37.53
CA ASN A 397 -28.30 38.61 38.81
C ASN A 397 -27.36 39.82 38.67
N PRO A 398 -27.55 40.90 39.45
CA PRO A 398 -26.71 42.09 39.35
C PRO A 398 -25.27 41.88 39.84
N LYS A 399 -24.99 40.82 40.61
CA LYS A 399 -23.62 40.52 41.07
C LYS A 399 -22.68 40.13 39.94
N TYR A 400 -23.20 39.53 38.87
CA TYR A 400 -22.40 39.16 37.71
C TYR A 400 -22.20 40.38 36.80
N THR A 401 -20.94 40.62 36.45
CA THR A 401 -20.54 41.77 35.61
C THR A 401 -19.75 41.34 34.37
N LYS A 402 -19.20 40.13 34.39
CA LYS A 402 -18.46 39.52 33.28
C LYS A 402 -19.08 38.19 32.87
N THR A 403 -18.95 37.87 31.59
CA THR A 403 -19.43 36.60 31.05
C THR A 403 -18.52 36.04 29.96
N GLY A 404 -18.47 34.71 29.86
CA GLY A 404 -17.90 34.01 28.71
C GLY A 404 -18.99 33.24 27.99
N ILE A 405 -19.01 33.31 26.67
CA ILE A 405 -20.01 32.62 25.84
C ILE A 405 -19.29 31.72 24.86
N GLY A 406 -19.71 30.46 24.77
CA GLY A 406 -19.14 29.46 23.89
C GLY A 406 -20.20 28.60 23.21
N LYS A 407 -19.90 28.19 21.98
CA LYS A 407 -20.73 27.28 21.19
C LYS A 407 -19.85 26.22 20.52
N TYR A 408 -20.31 24.97 20.50
CA TYR A 408 -19.68 23.90 19.72
C TYR A 408 -20.73 23.14 18.93
N THR A 409 -20.39 22.69 17.72
CA THR A 409 -21.27 21.91 16.86
C THR A 409 -20.64 20.54 16.61
N LEU A 410 -21.34 19.47 16.99
CA LEU A 410 -20.95 18.10 16.69
C LEU A 410 -22.08 17.43 15.89
N ASP A 411 -21.77 17.05 14.65
CA ASP A 411 -22.71 16.37 13.73
C ASP A 411 -24.07 17.07 13.60
N GLY A 412 -24.02 18.39 13.44
CA GLY A 412 -25.21 19.25 13.27
C GLY A 412 -25.96 19.56 14.57
N ILE A 413 -25.50 19.05 15.72
CA ILE A 413 -26.04 19.39 17.03
C ILE A 413 -25.19 20.48 17.65
N ASP A 414 -25.82 21.60 17.94
CA ASP A 414 -25.21 22.72 18.63
C ASP A 414 -25.33 22.59 20.16
N TYR A 415 -24.25 22.96 20.86
CA TYR A 415 -24.11 23.01 22.31
C TYR A 415 -23.64 24.40 22.71
N TRP A 416 -24.31 25.03 23.67
CA TRP A 416 -24.00 26.37 24.16
C TRP A 416 -23.70 26.36 25.66
N VAL A 417 -22.76 27.20 26.03
CA VAL A 417 -22.39 27.45 27.42
C VAL A 417 -22.22 28.95 27.63
N GLN A 418 -22.75 29.42 28.75
CA GLN A 418 -22.47 30.74 29.27
C GLN A 418 -21.94 30.64 30.70
N LEU A 419 -20.79 31.25 30.93
CA LEU A 419 -20.16 31.36 32.23
C LEU A 419 -20.33 32.78 32.75
N TYR A 420 -20.57 32.93 34.06
CA TYR A 420 -20.78 34.21 34.73
C TYR A 420 -19.80 34.35 35.89
N VAL A 421 -19.26 35.56 36.08
CA VAL A 421 -18.29 35.89 37.11
C VAL A 421 -18.65 37.23 37.75
N GLU A 422 -18.68 37.25 39.09
CA GLU A 422 -18.70 38.46 39.91
C GLU A 422 -17.32 39.14 39.83
N LYS A 423 -17.23 40.47 39.92
CA LYS A 423 -15.93 41.13 39.84
C LYS A 423 -15.21 41.09 41.18
#